data_AF-A0A2E1QJW9-F1
#
_entry.id   AF-A0A2E1QJW9-F1
#
_cell.length_a   1.000
_cell.length_b   1.000
_cell.length_c   1.000
_cell.angle_alpha   90.00
_cell.angle_beta   90.00
_cell.angle_gamma   90.00
#
_symmetry.space_group_name_H-M   'P 1'
#
loop_
_entity.id
_entity.type
_entity.pdbx_description
1 polymer ?
#
loop_
_entity_poly.entity_id
_entity_poly.type
_entity_poly.pdbx_seq_one_letter_code
_entity_poly.pdbx_strand_id
1 'polypeptide(L)'
;MEAPQTEEIWQGYLSQNEDHLNIIANGFDWTSYSCQSWSSAFGISYPMLDGGTSGGEAWSLYGNGYIPHNVVLDHNYQVIYTASGYNESAILNAIDLALSYVPRDQDGDGIMDSTDNCVATFNNHQNDHDLDGAGDACDLCNNLDIFVEGNINGTMNWLNDEPTIDIFDVLSLTDIVLQGVNEGCGYDIGDIREDGDVNVLDIIALVQMVLNGS
;
A
#
# COMPACT_ATOMS: atom_id res chain seq x y z
N MET A 1 33.62 -3.42 11.79
CA MET A 1 34.00 -3.08 10.40
C MET A 1 32.69 -3.07 9.65
N GLU A 2 32.19 -1.87 9.33
CA GLU A 2 30.80 -1.66 8.90
C GLU A 2 30.57 -1.93 7.43
N ALA A 3 31.53 -1.61 6.56
CA ALA A 3 31.34 -1.57 5.11
C ALA A 3 30.69 -2.82 4.49
N PRO A 4 31.13 -4.06 4.82
CA PRO A 4 30.48 -5.24 4.24
C PRO A 4 29.05 -5.46 4.76
N GLN A 5 28.73 -4.95 5.96
CA GLN A 5 27.41 -5.09 6.57
C GLN A 5 26.40 -4.14 5.92
N THR A 6 26.82 -2.93 5.55
CA THR A 6 25.98 -1.99 4.79
C THR A 6 25.71 -2.46 3.37
N GLU A 7 26.68 -3.17 2.75
CA GLU A 7 26.46 -3.84 1.47
C GLU A 7 25.45 -4.99 1.58
N GLU A 8 25.48 -5.77 2.66
CA GLU A 8 24.48 -6.83 2.90
C GLU A 8 23.06 -6.26 3.03
N ILE A 9 22.90 -5.17 3.80
CA ILE A 9 21.63 -4.43 3.90
C ILE A 9 21.20 -3.93 2.51
N TRP A 10 22.12 -3.32 1.77
CA TRP A 10 21.84 -2.80 0.44
C TRP A 10 21.30 -3.89 -0.51
N GLN A 11 21.99 -5.02 -0.60
CA GLN A 11 21.58 -6.14 -1.44
C GLN A 11 20.25 -6.77 -0.99
N GLY A 12 19.99 -6.80 0.33
CA GLY A 12 18.73 -7.29 0.88
C GLY A 12 17.53 -6.42 0.49
N TYR A 13 17.68 -5.09 0.56
CA TYR A 13 16.58 -4.16 0.27
C TYR A 13 16.41 -3.85 -1.22
N LEU A 14 17.48 -3.90 -2.03
CA LEU A 14 17.45 -3.69 -3.48
C LEU A 14 16.35 -4.54 -4.14
N SER A 15 16.35 -5.85 -3.88
CA SER A 15 15.42 -6.78 -4.54
C SER A 15 13.92 -6.48 -4.31
N GLN A 16 13.58 -5.68 -3.30
CA GLN A 16 12.20 -5.38 -2.92
C GLN A 16 11.85 -3.89 -2.97
N ASN A 17 12.84 -2.99 -3.01
CA ASN A 17 12.63 -1.53 -2.88
C ASN A 17 13.57 -0.72 -3.79
N GLU A 18 14.02 -1.29 -4.91
CA GLU A 18 14.97 -0.65 -5.84
C GLU A 18 14.57 0.77 -6.27
N ASP A 19 13.27 1.04 -6.39
CA ASP A 19 12.74 2.35 -6.77
C ASP A 19 12.53 3.33 -5.58
N HIS A 20 12.68 2.86 -4.34
CA HIS A 20 12.31 3.62 -3.12
C HIS A 20 13.42 3.78 -2.09
N LEU A 21 14.52 3.03 -2.18
CA LEU A 21 15.67 3.14 -1.29
C LEU A 21 16.94 3.44 -2.07
N ASN A 22 17.64 4.52 -1.70
CA ASN A 22 18.96 4.84 -2.22
C ASN A 22 19.97 4.85 -1.08
N ILE A 23 21.04 4.06 -1.20
CA ILE A 23 22.16 4.08 -0.25
C ILE A 23 23.36 4.75 -0.92
N ILE A 24 23.98 5.69 -0.22
CA ILE A 24 25.16 6.43 -0.68
C ILE A 24 26.20 6.42 0.42
N ALA A 25 27.41 5.93 0.13
CA ALA A 25 28.56 6.11 1.00
C ALA A 25 29.13 7.52 0.86
N ASN A 26 29.61 8.10 1.96
CA ASN A 26 30.47 9.28 1.91
C ASN A 26 31.83 8.93 2.50
N GLY A 27 32.85 8.87 1.64
CA GLY A 27 34.22 8.57 2.02
C GLY A 27 35.09 9.82 2.01
N PHE A 28 36.28 9.73 2.58
CA PHE A 28 37.39 10.64 2.28
C PHE A 28 38.68 9.85 2.34
N ASP A 29 39.72 10.37 1.69
CA ASP A 29 41.01 9.68 1.60
C ASP A 29 41.60 9.47 3.00
N TRP A 30 41.72 8.20 3.40
CA TRP A 30 42.29 7.83 4.69
C TRP A 30 43.57 7.03 4.49
N THR A 31 44.70 7.71 4.68
CA THR A 31 46.11 7.25 4.73
C THR A 31 46.55 6.12 3.77
N SER A 32 45.91 4.95 3.83
CA SER A 32 46.20 3.74 3.06
C SER A 32 45.18 3.42 1.96
N TYR A 33 44.03 4.09 1.94
CA TYR A 33 42.99 3.89 0.94
C TYR A 33 42.45 5.22 0.43
N SER A 34 42.43 5.38 -0.89
CA SER A 34 41.50 6.30 -1.54
C SER A 34 40.08 5.75 -1.47
N CYS A 35 39.06 6.59 -1.63
CA CYS A 35 37.66 6.17 -1.70
C CYS A 35 37.49 4.97 -2.67
N GLN A 36 37.95 5.09 -3.92
CA GLN A 36 37.85 4.00 -4.91
C GLN A 36 38.50 2.68 -4.45
N SER A 37 39.68 2.76 -3.85
CA SER A 37 40.40 1.59 -3.36
C SER A 37 39.71 0.94 -2.15
N TRP A 38 39.01 1.74 -1.34
CA TRP A 38 38.24 1.26 -0.20
C TRP A 38 36.99 0.50 -0.64
N SER A 39 36.19 1.08 -1.55
CA SER A 39 35.02 0.39 -2.14
C SER A 39 35.44 -0.94 -2.79
N SER A 40 36.55 -0.94 -3.54
CA SER A 40 37.07 -2.15 -4.18
C SER A 40 37.54 -3.20 -3.15
N ALA A 41 38.15 -2.78 -2.05
CA ALA A 41 38.66 -3.68 -1.02
C ALA A 41 37.55 -4.35 -0.20
N PHE A 42 36.40 -3.67 -0.02
CA PHE A 42 35.28 -4.16 0.78
C PHE A 42 34.07 -4.61 -0.05
N GLY A 43 34.15 -4.54 -1.39
CA GLY A 43 33.10 -5.03 -2.29
C GLY A 43 31.85 -4.16 -2.30
N ILE A 44 32.00 -2.85 -2.09
CA ILE A 44 30.87 -1.91 -2.04
C ILE A 44 30.38 -1.59 -3.45
N SER A 45 29.10 -1.86 -3.72
CA SER A 45 28.49 -1.70 -5.04
C SER A 45 27.65 -0.42 -5.17
N TYR A 46 27.13 0.11 -4.06
CA TYR A 46 26.35 1.35 -4.07
C TYR A 46 27.25 2.60 -4.26
N PRO A 47 26.70 3.72 -4.76
CA PRO A 47 27.47 4.93 -5.03
C PRO A 47 28.23 5.46 -3.81
N MET A 48 29.43 5.97 -4.05
CA MET A 48 30.23 6.61 -3.01
C MET A 48 30.66 8.01 -3.44
N LEU A 49 30.35 8.98 -2.59
CA LEU A 49 30.82 10.35 -2.70
C LEU A 49 32.25 10.45 -2.18
N ASP A 50 33.08 11.19 -2.92
CA ASP A 50 34.43 11.55 -2.51
C ASP A 50 34.42 12.89 -1.76
N GLY A 51 34.45 12.81 -0.43
CA GLY A 51 34.54 13.95 0.49
C GLY A 51 35.95 14.55 0.61
N GLY A 52 36.90 14.15 -0.26
CA GLY A 52 38.24 14.70 -0.32
C GLY A 52 39.07 14.34 0.91
N THR A 53 39.40 15.32 1.75
CA THR A 53 40.29 15.14 2.92
C THR A 53 39.57 15.24 4.28
N SER A 54 38.31 15.65 4.29
CA SER A 54 37.57 15.95 5.52
C SER A 54 36.10 15.51 5.50
N GLY A 55 35.69 14.72 4.50
CA GLY A 55 34.31 14.23 4.35
C GLY A 55 33.36 15.18 3.63
N GLY A 56 33.85 16.35 3.20
CA GLY A 56 33.14 17.25 2.29
C GLY A 56 31.82 17.82 2.84
N GLU A 57 30.91 18.17 1.93
CA GLU A 57 29.61 18.79 2.25
C GLU A 57 28.68 17.81 2.98
N ALA A 58 28.66 16.52 2.61
CA ALA A 58 27.86 15.51 3.28
C ALA A 58 28.23 15.36 4.77
N TRP A 59 29.52 15.38 5.11
CA TRP A 59 29.96 15.42 6.52
C TRP A 59 29.62 16.74 7.20
N SER A 60 29.66 17.87 6.47
CA SER A 60 29.29 19.18 7.04
C SER A 60 27.80 19.29 7.38
N LEU A 61 26.94 18.61 6.61
CA LEU A 61 25.49 18.61 6.81
C LEU A 61 25.05 17.63 7.91
N TYR A 62 25.58 16.41 7.88
CA TYR A 62 25.06 15.32 8.71
C TYR A 62 26.09 14.70 9.65
N GLY A 63 27.38 14.98 9.46
CA GLY A 63 28.45 14.41 10.26
C GLY A 63 28.46 14.97 11.68
N ASN A 64 28.50 14.07 12.66
CA ASN A 64 28.68 14.40 14.06
C ASN A 64 29.45 13.27 14.77
N GLY A 65 30.29 13.60 15.74
CA GLY A 65 31.05 12.62 16.52
C GLY A 65 32.19 11.96 15.74
N TYR A 66 32.17 10.62 15.66
CA TYR A 66 33.20 9.82 15.01
C TYR A 66 32.63 8.95 13.89
N ILE A 67 33.53 8.43 13.05
CA ILE A 67 33.23 7.56 11.92
C ILE A 67 33.31 6.09 12.37
N PRO A 68 32.39 5.22 11.93
CA PRO A 68 31.35 5.53 10.96
C PRO A 68 30.20 6.38 11.52
N HIS A 69 29.53 7.14 10.67
CA HIS A 69 28.35 7.92 11.02
C HIS A 69 27.25 7.62 10.00
N ASN A 70 26.11 7.14 10.48
CA ASN A 70 25.01 6.67 9.65
C ASN A 70 23.83 7.64 9.74
N VAL A 71 23.20 7.88 8.60
CA VAL A 71 22.07 8.81 8.47
C VAL A 71 21.01 8.12 7.63
N VAL A 72 19.76 8.14 8.09
CA VAL A 72 18.60 7.71 7.30
C VAL A 72 17.69 8.91 7.11
N LEU A 73 17.34 9.17 5.85
CA LEU A 73 16.44 10.24 5.44
C LEU A 73 15.14 9.63 4.90
N ASP A 74 14.01 10.31 5.11
CA ASP A 74 12.75 9.98 4.43
C ASP A 74 12.66 10.62 3.04
N HIS A 75 11.54 10.38 2.33
CA HIS A 75 11.28 10.95 1.01
C HIS A 75 11.14 12.49 1.00
N ASN A 76 11.00 13.13 2.16
CA ASN A 76 10.95 14.58 2.34
C ASN A 76 12.29 15.16 2.83
N TYR A 77 13.36 14.36 2.72
CA TYR A 77 14.72 14.69 3.17
C TYR A 77 14.83 15.00 4.66
N GLN A 78 13.89 14.51 5.48
CA GLN A 78 13.96 14.65 6.93
C GLN A 78 14.81 13.54 7.54
N VAL A 79 15.62 13.90 8.54
CA VAL A 79 16.47 12.94 9.25
C VAL A 79 15.61 12.09 10.18
N ILE A 80 15.46 10.81 9.84
CA ILE A 80 14.79 9.80 10.69
C ILE A 80 15.78 9.20 11.69
N TYR A 81 17.04 9.05 11.29
CA TYR A 81 18.10 8.50 12.15
C TYR A 81 19.43 9.16 11.85
N THR A 82 20.20 9.44 12.91
CA THR A 82 21.59 9.93 12.84
C THR A 82 22.36 9.45 14.06
N ALA A 83 23.46 8.72 13.85
CA ALA A 83 24.33 8.29 14.95
C ALA A 83 25.74 7.93 14.47
N SER A 84 26.72 8.14 15.36
CA SER A 84 28.06 7.55 15.24
C SER A 84 28.07 6.08 15.65
N GLY A 85 28.95 5.32 15.02
CA GLY A 85 28.99 3.86 15.13
C GLY A 85 27.98 3.18 14.22
N TYR A 86 27.98 1.86 14.29
CA TYR A 86 27.08 0.99 13.53
C TYR A 86 26.14 0.27 14.49
N ASN A 87 24.83 0.48 14.31
CA ASN A 87 23.78 -0.23 15.01
C ASN A 87 22.77 -0.71 13.98
N GLU A 88 22.92 -1.95 13.54
CA GLU A 88 22.13 -2.57 12.50
C GLU A 88 20.62 -2.46 12.76
N SER A 89 20.15 -2.89 13.93
CA SER A 89 18.72 -2.86 14.26
C SER A 89 18.14 -1.45 14.26
N ALA A 90 18.89 -0.45 14.71
CA ALA A 90 18.43 0.94 14.69
C ALA A 90 18.36 1.49 13.26
N ILE A 91 19.32 1.15 12.41
CA ILE A 91 19.35 1.55 11.00
C ILE A 91 18.20 0.90 10.24
N LEU A 92 17.99 -0.42 10.41
CA LEU A 92 16.90 -1.16 9.76
C LEU A 92 15.52 -0.61 10.16
N ASN A 93 15.28 -0.41 11.47
CA ASN A 93 14.03 0.18 11.93
C ASN A 93 13.79 1.59 11.37
N ALA A 94 14.86 2.38 11.18
CA ALA A 94 14.77 3.70 10.60
C ALA A 94 14.48 3.66 9.09
N ILE A 95 15.06 2.69 8.36
CA ILE A 95 14.77 2.46 6.94
C ILE A 95 13.31 2.03 6.78
N ASP A 96 12.84 1.05 7.55
CA ASP A 96 11.45 0.57 7.49
C ASP A 96 10.46 1.70 7.80
N LEU A 97 10.79 2.54 8.79
CA LEU A 97 9.98 3.72 9.11
C LEU A 97 9.98 4.74 7.96
N ALA A 98 11.14 5.02 7.36
CA ALA A 98 11.23 5.94 6.21
C ALA A 98 10.44 5.42 5.00
N LEU A 99 10.54 4.11 4.70
CA LEU A 99 9.81 3.45 3.63
C LEU A 99 8.29 3.45 3.86
N SER A 100 7.85 3.35 5.11
CA SER A 100 6.42 3.42 5.46
C SER A 100 5.78 4.76 5.11
N TYR A 101 6.58 5.82 4.96
CA TYR A 101 6.09 7.14 4.55
C TYR A 101 6.12 7.35 3.04
N VAL A 102 6.78 6.48 2.27
CA VAL A 102 6.88 6.66 0.81
C VAL A 102 5.50 6.45 0.20
N PRO A 103 4.92 7.48 -0.46
CA PRO A 103 3.68 7.29 -1.22
C PRO A 103 3.91 6.25 -2.32
N ARG A 104 2.94 5.35 -2.50
CA ARG A 104 2.97 4.29 -3.51
C ARG A 104 1.81 4.50 -4.48
N ASP A 105 2.06 4.08 -5.70
CA ASP A 105 1.12 4.01 -6.82
C ASP A 105 1.43 2.67 -7.48
N GLN A 106 0.76 1.61 -7.00
CA GLN A 106 1.09 0.22 -7.31
C GLN A 106 0.79 -0.14 -8.76
N ASP A 107 -0.26 0.44 -9.35
CA ASP A 107 -0.68 0.13 -10.71
C ASP A 107 -0.23 1.18 -11.75
N GLY A 108 0.33 2.29 -11.29
CA GLY A 108 0.93 3.34 -12.12
C GLY A 108 -0.09 4.24 -12.80
N ASP A 109 -1.27 4.41 -12.22
CA ASP A 109 -2.34 5.23 -12.79
C ASP A 109 -2.27 6.73 -12.45
N GLY A 110 -1.36 7.09 -11.54
CA GLY A 110 -1.12 8.45 -11.09
C GLY A 110 -1.91 8.85 -9.84
N ILE A 111 -2.68 7.94 -9.26
CA ILE A 111 -3.34 8.07 -7.96
C ILE A 111 -2.56 7.25 -6.94
N MET A 112 -2.43 7.80 -5.73
CA MET A 112 -1.68 7.11 -4.68
C MET A 112 -2.53 6.03 -4.04
N ASP A 113 -1.96 4.86 -3.74
CA ASP A 113 -2.60 3.68 -3.10
C ASP A 113 -3.48 4.07 -1.90
N SER A 114 -3.09 5.11 -1.14
CA SER A 114 -3.83 5.60 0.03
C SER A 114 -5.18 6.23 -0.28
N THR A 115 -5.41 6.62 -1.53
CA THR A 115 -6.59 7.33 -2.02
C THR A 115 -7.18 6.69 -3.28
N ASP A 116 -6.57 5.61 -3.75
CA ASP A 116 -6.96 4.89 -4.95
C ASP A 116 -8.08 3.89 -4.64
N ASN A 117 -9.23 4.04 -5.30
CA ASN A 117 -10.35 3.13 -5.15
C ASN A 117 -10.14 1.78 -5.88
N CYS A 118 -9.03 1.62 -6.61
CA CYS A 118 -8.59 0.36 -7.23
C CYS A 118 -7.06 0.17 -7.20
N VAL A 119 -6.44 0.13 -6.01
CA VAL A 119 -4.98 -0.01 -5.74
C VAL A 119 -4.14 -0.91 -6.68
N ALA A 120 -4.75 -1.95 -7.27
CA ALA A 120 -4.06 -2.90 -8.14
C ALA A 120 -4.54 -2.89 -9.61
N THR A 121 -5.45 -1.99 -10.00
CA THR A 121 -6.09 -1.96 -11.31
C THR A 121 -6.25 -0.54 -11.84
N PHE A 122 -5.39 -0.20 -12.82
CA PHE A 122 -5.29 1.13 -13.39
C PHE A 122 -6.66 1.77 -13.68
N ASN A 123 -6.95 2.89 -13.02
CA ASN A 123 -8.21 3.62 -13.18
C ASN A 123 -8.09 5.11 -12.81
N ASN A 124 -7.22 5.84 -13.50
CA ASN A 124 -6.88 7.25 -13.24
C ASN A 124 -8.06 8.24 -13.11
N HIS A 125 -9.25 7.88 -13.57
CA HIS A 125 -10.47 8.68 -13.45
C HIS A 125 -11.22 8.46 -12.13
N GLN A 126 -10.88 7.41 -11.39
CA GLN A 126 -11.44 7.06 -10.08
C GLN A 126 -12.97 7.06 -10.10
N ASN A 127 -13.55 6.59 -11.21
CA ASN A 127 -14.99 6.42 -11.31
C ASN A 127 -15.43 5.34 -10.32
N ASP A 128 -16.55 5.60 -9.68
CA ASP A 128 -17.21 4.78 -8.68
C ASP A 128 -18.70 5.14 -8.82
N HIS A 129 -19.40 4.40 -9.70
CA HIS A 129 -20.76 4.75 -10.11
C HIS A 129 -21.76 4.62 -8.96
N ASP A 130 -21.56 3.64 -8.08
CA ASP A 130 -22.46 3.30 -7.00
C ASP A 130 -22.02 3.79 -5.63
N LEU A 131 -20.83 4.39 -5.52
CA LEU A 131 -20.32 5.12 -4.37
C LEU A 131 -20.04 4.23 -3.15
N ASP A 132 -19.68 2.97 -3.38
CA ASP A 132 -19.32 2.02 -2.33
C ASP A 132 -17.82 2.11 -1.93
N GLY A 133 -17.04 2.89 -2.69
CA GLY A 133 -15.62 3.13 -2.47
C GLY A 133 -14.71 2.16 -3.23
N ALA A 134 -15.24 1.17 -3.94
CA ALA A 134 -14.52 0.39 -4.93
C ALA A 134 -14.71 1.03 -6.31
N GLY A 135 -13.63 1.21 -7.06
CA GLY A 135 -13.74 1.83 -8.37
C GLY A 135 -14.34 0.91 -9.42
N ASP A 136 -15.00 1.48 -10.43
CA ASP A 136 -15.59 0.75 -11.56
C ASP A 136 -14.63 -0.26 -12.22
N ALA A 137 -13.32 -0.03 -12.14
CA ALA A 137 -12.32 -0.90 -12.76
C ALA A 137 -12.09 -2.21 -11.98
N CYS A 138 -12.35 -2.21 -10.67
CA CYS A 138 -12.09 -3.33 -9.77
C CYS A 138 -13.33 -3.78 -8.98
N ASP A 139 -14.43 -3.03 -9.01
CA ASP A 139 -15.72 -3.45 -8.47
C ASP A 139 -16.39 -4.48 -9.40
N LEU A 140 -16.75 -5.63 -8.81
CA LEU A 140 -17.41 -6.74 -9.49
C LEU A 140 -18.92 -6.78 -9.23
N CYS A 141 -19.44 -5.93 -8.36
CA CYS A 141 -20.75 -6.11 -7.79
C CYS A 141 -21.78 -5.13 -8.32
N ASN A 142 -21.54 -3.82 -8.34
CA ASN A 142 -22.61 -2.89 -8.65
C ASN A 142 -22.25 -1.76 -9.63
N ASN A 143 -21.10 -1.90 -10.26
CA ASN A 143 -20.67 -1.13 -11.44
C ASN A 143 -21.65 -1.06 -12.65
N LEU A 144 -22.73 -1.87 -12.68
CA LEU A 144 -23.73 -1.90 -13.75
C LEU A 144 -25.18 -1.81 -13.24
N ASP A 145 -25.39 -1.33 -12.01
CA ASP A 145 -26.70 -1.29 -11.35
C ASP A 145 -27.37 -2.69 -11.30
N ILE A 146 -26.59 -3.76 -11.21
CA ILE A 146 -27.12 -5.14 -11.15
C ILE A 146 -27.44 -5.51 -9.70
N PHE A 147 -26.44 -5.43 -8.82
CA PHE A 147 -26.61 -5.69 -7.40
C PHE A 147 -26.90 -4.37 -6.68
N VAL A 148 -28.13 -3.89 -6.82
CA VAL A 148 -28.64 -2.75 -6.04
C VAL A 148 -29.29 -3.22 -4.74
N GLU A 149 -29.51 -2.32 -3.78
CA GLU A 149 -30.15 -2.61 -2.50
C GLU A 149 -31.38 -3.54 -2.66
N GLY A 150 -31.24 -4.76 -2.14
CA GLY A 150 -32.27 -5.80 -2.18
C GLY A 150 -32.36 -6.69 -3.41
N ASN A 151 -31.62 -6.45 -4.49
CA ASN A 151 -31.46 -7.41 -5.60
C ASN A 151 -30.32 -8.40 -5.31
N ILE A 152 -30.48 -9.16 -4.25
CA ILE A 152 -29.45 -10.04 -3.67
C ILE A 152 -28.95 -11.10 -4.65
N ASN A 153 -29.79 -11.55 -5.58
CA ASN A 153 -29.42 -12.56 -6.57
C ASN A 153 -28.98 -11.99 -7.93
N GLY A 154 -28.95 -10.65 -8.08
CA GLY A 154 -28.54 -9.95 -9.30
C GLY A 154 -29.46 -10.21 -10.49
N THR A 155 -30.75 -10.49 -10.25
CA THR A 155 -31.70 -10.74 -11.34
C THR A 155 -32.16 -9.43 -11.98
N MET A 156 -32.23 -9.43 -13.32
CA MET A 156 -32.60 -8.26 -14.12
C MET A 156 -33.86 -8.55 -14.92
N ASN A 157 -34.71 -7.54 -15.08
CA ASN A 157 -35.85 -7.61 -15.96
C ASN A 157 -35.41 -7.43 -17.40
N TRP A 158 -35.51 -8.50 -18.18
CA TRP A 158 -35.13 -8.57 -19.59
C TRP A 158 -35.86 -7.59 -20.54
N LEU A 159 -36.90 -6.87 -20.08
CA LEU A 159 -37.66 -5.93 -20.92
C LEU A 159 -37.13 -4.50 -20.85
N ASN A 160 -36.54 -4.12 -19.72
CA ASN A 160 -36.16 -2.73 -19.43
C ASN A 160 -34.78 -2.62 -18.74
N ASP A 161 -34.07 -3.72 -18.54
CA ASP A 161 -32.76 -3.77 -17.88
C ASP A 161 -32.79 -3.17 -16.46
N GLU A 162 -33.94 -3.27 -15.78
CA GLU A 162 -34.09 -2.83 -14.39
C GLU A 162 -33.88 -4.03 -13.43
N PRO A 163 -33.26 -3.82 -12.25
CA PRO A 163 -33.17 -4.82 -11.19
C PRO A 163 -34.54 -5.37 -10.79
N THR A 164 -34.60 -6.68 -10.55
CA THR A 164 -35.81 -7.35 -10.07
C THR A 164 -35.64 -7.70 -8.60
N ILE A 165 -36.39 -7.00 -7.74
CA ILE A 165 -36.39 -7.25 -6.30
C ILE A 165 -37.66 -8.02 -5.94
N ASP A 166 -37.51 -9.30 -5.61
CA ASP A 166 -38.62 -10.19 -5.32
C ASP A 166 -38.32 -11.20 -4.20
N ILE A 167 -39.19 -12.21 -4.07
CA ILE A 167 -39.07 -13.22 -3.02
C ILE A 167 -37.82 -14.10 -3.17
N PHE A 168 -37.24 -14.21 -4.36
CA PHE A 168 -36.01 -14.97 -4.59
C PHE A 168 -34.79 -14.25 -4.01
N ASP A 169 -34.82 -12.93 -3.85
CA ASP A 169 -33.78 -12.18 -3.14
C ASP A 169 -33.81 -12.47 -1.65
N VAL A 170 -35.01 -12.51 -1.05
CA VAL A 170 -35.19 -12.93 0.35
C VAL A 170 -34.64 -14.34 0.57
N LEU A 171 -34.90 -15.27 -0.36
CA LEU A 171 -34.38 -16.63 -0.27
C LEU A 171 -32.85 -16.65 -0.37
N SER A 172 -32.29 -15.85 -1.27
CA SER A 172 -30.83 -15.75 -1.45
C SER A 172 -30.16 -15.17 -0.21
N LEU A 173 -30.72 -14.10 0.38
CA LEU A 173 -30.23 -13.54 1.64
C LEU A 173 -30.38 -14.53 2.81
N THR A 174 -31.48 -15.29 2.82
CA THR A 174 -31.67 -16.37 3.81
C THR A 174 -30.58 -17.43 3.68
N ASP A 175 -30.24 -17.84 2.46
CA ASP A 175 -29.16 -18.80 2.22
C ASP A 175 -27.80 -18.25 2.64
N ILE A 176 -27.50 -16.98 2.34
CA ILE A 176 -26.28 -16.29 2.78
C ILE A 176 -26.14 -16.34 4.30
N VAL A 177 -27.18 -15.90 5.03
CA VAL A 177 -27.19 -15.85 6.50
C VAL A 177 -27.11 -17.25 7.12
N LEU A 178 -27.80 -18.24 6.56
CA LEU A 178 -27.82 -19.60 7.11
C LEU A 178 -26.53 -20.38 6.82
N GLN A 179 -25.91 -20.16 5.65
CA GLN A 179 -24.66 -20.81 5.26
C GLN A 179 -23.44 -20.09 5.85
N GLY A 180 -23.61 -18.88 6.38
CA GLY A 180 -22.53 -18.06 6.90
C GLY A 180 -21.60 -17.58 5.80
N VAL A 181 -22.16 -17.29 4.62
CA VAL A 181 -21.43 -16.64 3.53
C VAL A 181 -21.21 -15.18 3.93
N ASN A 182 -19.97 -14.72 3.79
CA ASN A 182 -19.53 -13.39 4.19
C ASN A 182 -18.70 -12.69 3.09
N GLU A 183 -18.92 -13.09 1.84
CA GLU A 183 -18.24 -12.58 0.66
C GLU A 183 -19.16 -12.64 -0.57
N GLY A 184 -18.94 -11.72 -1.51
CA GLY A 184 -19.62 -11.67 -2.80
C GLY A 184 -20.81 -10.70 -2.82
N CYS A 185 -21.22 -10.33 -4.03
CA CYS A 185 -22.11 -9.19 -4.26
C CYS A 185 -23.43 -9.24 -3.48
N GLY A 186 -24.10 -10.39 -3.46
CA GLY A 186 -25.33 -10.54 -2.68
C GLY A 186 -25.14 -10.39 -1.17
N TYR A 187 -23.94 -10.67 -0.64
CA TYR A 187 -23.61 -10.39 0.77
C TYR A 187 -23.33 -8.90 0.97
N ASP A 188 -22.54 -8.28 0.09
CA ASP A 188 -22.14 -6.87 0.21
C ASP A 188 -23.34 -5.92 0.24
N ILE A 189 -24.36 -6.19 -0.60
CA ILE A 189 -25.64 -5.46 -0.59
C ILE A 189 -26.72 -6.09 0.32
N GLY A 190 -26.35 -7.13 1.08
CA GLY A 190 -27.24 -7.86 1.98
C GLY A 190 -27.52 -7.16 3.30
N ASP A 191 -26.77 -6.10 3.63
CA ASP A 191 -26.98 -5.26 4.81
C ASP A 191 -28.06 -4.19 4.58
N ILE A 192 -29.31 -4.65 4.49
CA ILE A 192 -30.48 -3.80 4.19
C ILE A 192 -30.74 -2.73 5.27
N ARG A 193 -30.14 -2.85 6.45
CA ARG A 193 -30.31 -1.86 7.54
C ARG A 193 -29.11 -0.94 7.73
N GLU A 194 -28.07 -1.12 6.91
CA GLU A 194 -26.81 -0.37 6.97
C GLU A 194 -26.21 -0.31 8.39
N ASP A 195 -26.30 -1.43 9.14
CA ASP A 195 -25.73 -1.51 10.49
C ASP A 195 -24.41 -2.27 10.59
N GLY A 196 -23.89 -2.71 9.44
CA GLY A 196 -22.62 -3.39 9.25
C GLY A 196 -22.68 -4.90 9.42
N ASP A 197 -23.86 -5.48 9.70
CA ASP A 197 -24.02 -6.90 10.01
C ASP A 197 -25.13 -7.52 9.14
N VAL A 198 -24.78 -8.37 8.17
CA VAL A 198 -25.77 -9.15 7.40
C VAL A 198 -26.32 -10.31 8.24
N ASN A 199 -27.57 -10.18 8.69
CA ASN A 199 -28.19 -11.13 9.60
C ASN A 199 -29.72 -11.28 9.39
N VAL A 200 -30.39 -11.95 10.32
CA VAL A 200 -31.82 -12.23 10.24
C VAL A 200 -32.70 -10.97 10.24
N LEU A 201 -32.21 -9.87 10.79
CA LEU A 201 -32.93 -8.59 10.80
C LEU A 201 -32.97 -7.98 9.40
N ASP A 202 -31.96 -8.24 8.57
CA ASP A 202 -31.87 -7.73 7.19
C ASP A 202 -32.77 -8.55 6.27
N ILE A 203 -32.93 -9.85 6.53
CA ILE A 203 -33.98 -10.67 5.90
C ILE A 203 -35.36 -10.08 6.19
N ILE A 204 -35.63 -9.68 7.44
CA ILE A 204 -36.92 -9.09 7.82
C ILE A 204 -37.12 -7.74 7.10
N ALA A 205 -36.07 -6.93 7.01
CA ALA A 205 -36.10 -5.66 6.29
C ALA A 205 -36.38 -5.86 4.79
N LEU A 206 -35.69 -6.81 4.14
CA LEU A 206 -35.90 -7.16 2.74
C LEU A 206 -37.33 -7.66 2.48
N VAL A 207 -37.87 -8.50 3.37
CA VAL A 207 -39.27 -8.93 3.30
C VAL A 207 -40.23 -7.74 3.37
N GLN A 208 -39.97 -6.77 4.25
CA GLN A 208 -40.80 -5.56 4.33
C GLN A 208 -40.71 -4.74 3.05
N MET A 209 -39.53 -4.63 2.45
CA MET A 209 -39.33 -3.94 1.18
C MET A 209 -40.14 -4.60 0.05
N VAL A 210 -40.01 -5.92 -0.12
CA VAL A 210 -40.76 -6.69 -1.13
C VAL A 210 -42.28 -6.60 -0.92
N LEU A 211 -42.74 -6.66 0.34
CA LEU A 211 -44.18 -6.63 0.66
C LEU A 211 -44.82 -5.25 0.49
N ASN A 212 -44.06 -4.17 0.67
CA ASN A 212 -44.55 -2.80 0.50
C ASN A 212 -44.60 -2.38 -0.98
N GLY A 213 -43.97 -3.16 -1.87
CA GLY A 213 -43.83 -2.88 -3.29
C GLY A 213 -42.63 -1.97 -3.56
N SER A 214 -41.68 -2.49 -4.35
CA SER A 214 -40.59 -1.76 -4.99
C SER A 214 -41.11 -0.78 -6.04
#